data_AF-A0A5N7DE33-F1
#
_entry.id   AF-A0A5N7DE33-F1
#
_cell.length_a   1.000
_cell.length_b   1.000
_cell.length_c   1.000
_cell.angle_alpha   90.00
_cell.angle_beta   90.00
_cell.angle_gamma   90.00
#
_symmetry.space_group_name_H-M   'P 1'
#
loop_
_entity.id
_entity.type
_entity.pdbx_description
1 polymer ?
#
loop_
_entity_poly.entity_id
_entity_poly.type
_entity_poly.pdbx_seq_one_letter_code
_entity_poly.pdbx_strand_id
1 'polypeptide(L)'
;MALYICTASDMHDYGICEDNDDKTNKVAEFHDADQKILAYAKKYNIELRGPSSIDSCVEDLDEVELPPAKKDPWGWAAVLKQYENLHGEQRKKPKIGGIRHDITGMSSAEHRGSSYDGKDPLKKAELDEIQQGMILQI
;
A
#
# COMPACT_ATOMS: atom_id res chain seq x y z
N MET A 1 0.55 0.91 -14.01
CA MET A 1 -0.77 0.28 -14.18
C MET A 1 -1.31 0.48 -15.58
N ALA A 2 -1.39 1.72 -16.08
CA ALA A 2 -1.84 2.00 -17.44
C ALA A 2 -1.06 1.28 -18.57
N LEU A 3 0.27 1.16 -18.43
CA LEU A 3 1.09 0.36 -19.36
C LEU A 3 0.62 -1.10 -19.49
N TYR A 4 0.16 -1.71 -18.39
CA TYR A 4 -0.33 -3.09 -18.40
C TYR A 4 -1.69 -3.22 -19.10
N ILE A 5 -2.54 -2.19 -19.01
CA ILE A 5 -3.84 -2.15 -19.70
C ILE A 5 -3.63 -2.06 -21.21
N CYS A 6 -2.72 -1.17 -21.67
CA CYS A 6 -2.39 -1.06 -23.09
C CYS A 6 -1.80 -2.34 -23.65
N THR A 7 -0.84 -2.97 -22.94
CA THR A 7 -0.27 -4.24 -23.40
C THR A 7 -1.29 -5.37 -23.42
N ALA A 8 -2.25 -5.39 -22.48
CA ALA A 8 -3.30 -6.39 -22.45
C ALA A 8 -4.29 -6.21 -23.62
N SER A 9 -4.67 -4.96 -23.93
CA SER A 9 -5.45 -4.63 -25.12
C SER A 9 -4.76 -5.06 -26.40
N ASP A 10 -3.46 -4.76 -26.54
CA ASP A 10 -2.67 -5.20 -27.69
C ASP A 10 -2.66 -6.74 -27.79
N MET A 11 -2.49 -7.45 -26.66
CA MET A 11 -2.50 -8.92 -26.63
C MET A 11 -3.86 -9.51 -27.04
N HIS A 12 -4.96 -8.81 -26.73
CA HIS A 12 -6.30 -9.14 -27.20
C HIS A 12 -6.44 -8.94 -28.71
N ASP A 13 -5.99 -7.80 -29.24
CA ASP A 13 -6.01 -7.51 -30.68
C ASP A 13 -5.21 -8.53 -31.52
N TYR A 14 -4.15 -9.10 -30.93
CA TYR A 14 -3.35 -10.15 -31.56
C TYR A 14 -3.92 -11.58 -31.38
N GLY A 15 -5.08 -11.73 -30.72
CA GLY A 15 -5.70 -13.04 -30.47
C GLY A 15 -4.87 -13.97 -29.60
N ILE A 16 -3.92 -13.43 -28.82
CA ILE A 16 -2.99 -14.22 -27.98
C ILE A 16 -3.75 -14.92 -26.84
N CYS A 17 -4.89 -14.35 -26.46
CA CYS A 17 -5.69 -14.76 -25.33
C CYS A 17 -6.96 -15.53 -25.76
N GLU A 18 -7.36 -15.46 -27.03
CA GLU A 18 -8.53 -16.18 -27.56
C GLU A 18 -8.38 -17.71 -27.42
N ASP A 19 -9.49 -18.41 -27.16
CA ASP A 19 -9.62 -19.88 -27.01
C ASP A 19 -9.01 -20.54 -25.75
N ASN A 20 -8.60 -19.79 -24.73
CA ASN A 20 -8.08 -20.36 -23.47
C ASN A 20 -9.17 -20.50 -22.38
N ASP A 21 -10.20 -21.30 -22.67
CA ASP A 21 -11.34 -21.58 -21.76
C ASP A 21 -10.98 -22.45 -20.53
N ASP A 22 -9.70 -22.82 -20.38
CA ASP A 22 -9.26 -23.71 -19.33
C ASP A 22 -9.17 -22.96 -17.99
N LYS A 23 -10.26 -23.02 -17.22
CA LYS A 23 -10.41 -22.39 -15.89
C LYS A 23 -9.38 -22.89 -14.84
N THR A 24 -8.59 -23.91 -15.15
CA THR A 24 -7.49 -24.37 -14.29
C THR A 24 -6.15 -23.72 -14.62
N ASN A 25 -6.05 -23.05 -15.77
CA ASN A 25 -4.87 -22.32 -16.19
C ASN A 25 -4.87 -20.93 -15.54
N LYS A 26 -3.90 -20.68 -14.66
CA LYS A 26 -3.74 -19.36 -13.99
C LYS A 26 -3.53 -18.21 -14.98
N VAL A 27 -3.12 -18.52 -16.21
CA VAL A 27 -2.97 -17.56 -17.30
C VAL A 27 -4.33 -17.15 -17.88
N ALA A 28 -5.32 -18.06 -17.91
CA ALA A 28 -6.68 -17.77 -18.36
C ALA A 28 -7.43 -16.83 -17.38
N GLU A 29 -7.13 -16.88 -16.08
CA GLU A 29 -7.69 -15.92 -15.11
C GLU A 29 -7.29 -14.46 -15.39
N PHE A 30 -6.21 -14.24 -16.15
CA PHE A 30 -5.69 -12.92 -16.50
C PHE A 30 -6.27 -12.35 -17.81
N HIS A 31 -7.06 -13.14 -18.55
CA HIS A 31 -7.61 -12.78 -19.86
C HIS A 31 -8.47 -11.51 -19.84
N ASP A 32 -9.28 -11.33 -18.79
CA ASP A 32 -10.19 -10.18 -18.65
C ASP A 32 -9.70 -9.17 -17.59
N ALA A 33 -8.40 -9.20 -17.26
CA ALA A 33 -7.86 -8.39 -16.18
C ALA A 33 -7.98 -6.88 -16.47
N ASP A 34 -7.77 -6.49 -17.73
CA ASP A 34 -7.91 -5.13 -18.23
C ASP A 34 -9.35 -4.61 -18.08
N GLN A 35 -10.35 -5.35 -18.56
CA GLN A 35 -11.75 -4.99 -18.46
C GLN A 35 -12.19 -4.90 -17.00
N LYS A 36 -11.75 -5.83 -16.15
CA LYS A 36 -12.02 -5.81 -14.69
C LYS A 36 -11.38 -4.60 -14.00
N ILE A 37 -10.17 -4.20 -14.39
CA ILE A 37 -9.50 -3.02 -13.83
C ILE A 37 -10.24 -1.74 -14.22
N LEU A 38 -10.64 -1.62 -15.49
CA LEU A 38 -11.38 -0.44 -15.97
C LEU A 38 -12.79 -0.38 -15.35
N ALA A 39 -13.51 -1.49 -15.26
CA ALA A 39 -14.81 -1.58 -14.58
C ALA A 39 -14.70 -1.23 -13.09
N TYR A 40 -13.62 -1.66 -12.42
CA TYR A 40 -13.33 -1.28 -11.03
C TYR A 40 -13.09 0.22 -10.90
N ALA A 41 -12.30 0.81 -11.79
CA ALA A 41 -12.05 2.25 -11.79
C ALA A 41 -13.34 3.06 -11.99
N LYS A 42 -14.20 2.65 -12.94
CA LYS A 42 -15.52 3.25 -13.18
C LYS A 42 -16.42 3.16 -11.94
N LYS A 43 -16.48 2.00 -11.29
CA LYS A 43 -17.30 1.78 -10.08
C LYS A 43 -16.89 2.65 -8.90
N TYR A 44 -15.60 2.88 -8.70
CA TYR A 44 -15.06 3.64 -7.56
C TYR A 44 -14.65 5.08 -7.92
N ASN A 45 -14.96 5.54 -9.14
CA ASN A 45 -14.59 6.86 -9.65
C ASN A 45 -13.09 7.17 -9.46
N ILE A 46 -12.24 6.19 -9.79
CA ILE A 46 -10.78 6.31 -9.69
C ILE A 46 -10.26 6.87 -11.02
N GLU A 47 -9.61 8.03 -10.98
CA GLU A 47 -8.92 8.58 -12.16
C GLU A 47 -7.72 7.72 -12.53
N LEU A 48 -7.79 7.02 -13.66
CA LEU A 48 -6.66 6.29 -14.21
C LEU A 48 -5.73 7.25 -14.95
N ARG A 49 -4.48 7.38 -14.49
CA ARG A 49 -3.44 8.16 -15.17
C ARG A 49 -2.65 7.27 -16.14
N GLY A 50 -2.59 7.65 -17.41
CA GLY A 50 -1.86 6.92 -18.44
C GLY A 50 -1.97 7.55 -19.85
N PRO A 51 -1.57 6.83 -20.92
CA PRO A 51 -1.67 7.34 -22.29
C PRO A 51 -3.08 7.83 -22.65
N SER A 52 -3.12 8.79 -23.57
CA SER A 52 -4.25 9.67 -23.87
C SER A 52 -5.55 9.00 -24.36
N SER A 53 -5.55 7.69 -24.59
CA SER A 53 -6.71 6.93 -25.09
C SER A 53 -7.44 6.09 -24.03
N ILE A 54 -7.07 6.21 -22.75
CA ILE A 54 -7.67 5.39 -21.69
C ILE A 54 -9.13 5.78 -21.40
N ASP A 55 -9.46 7.07 -21.53
CA ASP A 55 -10.82 7.55 -21.21
C ASP A 55 -11.87 6.93 -22.15
N SER A 56 -11.57 6.80 -23.45
CA SER A 56 -12.44 6.10 -24.40
C SER A 56 -12.63 4.61 -24.07
N CYS A 57 -11.59 3.95 -23.56
CA CYS A 57 -11.68 2.53 -23.16
C CYS A 57 -12.55 2.31 -21.91
N VAL A 58 -12.79 3.34 -21.09
CA VAL A 58 -13.66 3.25 -19.89
C VAL A 58 -15.14 3.46 -20.25
N GLU A 59 -15.41 4.28 -21.27
CA GLU A 59 -16.76 4.60 -21.72
C GLU A 59 -17.46 3.40 -22.40
N ASP A 60 -16.72 2.65 -23.22
CA ASP A 60 -17.23 1.53 -24.04
C ASP A 60 -17.38 0.17 -23.30
N LEU A 61 -17.16 0.13 -21.98
CA LEU A 61 -17.23 -1.13 -21.24
C LEU A 61 -18.65 -1.56 -20.89
N ASP A 62 -18.98 -2.78 -21.31
CA ASP A 62 -20.12 -3.56 -20.85
C ASP A 62 -20.04 -3.86 -19.34
N GLU A 63 -21.16 -4.27 -18.75
CA GLU A 63 -21.28 -4.52 -17.32
C GLU A 63 -20.53 -5.81 -16.92
N VAL A 64 -19.24 -5.67 -16.61
CA VAL A 64 -18.38 -6.78 -16.16
C VAL A 64 -18.66 -7.12 -14.70
N GLU A 65 -18.89 -8.40 -14.40
CA GLU A 65 -19.04 -8.88 -13.03
C GLU A 65 -17.71 -8.73 -12.25
N LEU A 66 -17.69 -7.79 -11.32
CA LEU A 66 -16.58 -7.61 -10.40
C LEU A 66 -16.67 -8.62 -9.25
N PRO A 67 -15.53 -9.14 -8.75
CA PRO A 67 -15.52 -10.01 -7.59
C PRO A 67 -16.15 -9.30 -6.38
N PRO A 68 -16.84 -10.06 -5.50
CA PRO A 68 -17.50 -9.47 -4.35
C PRO A 68 -16.49 -8.80 -3.43
N ALA A 69 -16.89 -7.68 -2.83
CA ALA A 69 -16.07 -6.94 -1.89
C ALA A 69 -15.74 -7.84 -0.68
N LYS A 70 -14.45 -8.18 -0.53
CA LYS A 70 -13.93 -8.85 0.65
C LYS A 70 -13.54 -7.81 1.70
N LYS A 71 -13.69 -8.15 2.97
CA LYS A 71 -13.27 -7.28 4.10
C LYS A 71 -11.76 -7.01 4.11
N ASP A 72 -10.97 -7.95 3.60
CA ASP A 72 -9.52 -7.83 3.44
C ASP A 72 -9.12 -8.44 2.08
N PRO A 73 -9.28 -7.70 0.97
CA PRO A 73 -9.06 -8.25 -0.36
C PRO A 73 -7.59 -8.51 -0.66
N TRP A 74 -6.67 -7.86 0.06
CA TRP A 74 -5.22 -8.01 -0.11
C TRP A 74 -4.57 -8.90 0.97
N GLY A 75 -5.35 -9.44 1.91
CA GLY A 75 -4.80 -10.20 3.04
C GLY A 75 -3.89 -9.36 3.94
N TRP A 76 -4.08 -8.04 3.95
CA TRP A 76 -3.22 -7.10 4.67
C TRP A 76 -3.14 -7.44 6.15
N ALA A 77 -4.24 -7.88 6.78
CA ALA A 77 -4.24 -8.23 8.19
C ALA A 77 -3.27 -9.38 8.52
N ALA A 78 -3.14 -10.34 7.61
CA ALA A 78 -2.19 -11.44 7.76
C ALA A 78 -0.74 -10.96 7.57
N VAL A 79 -0.51 -10.11 6.58
CA VAL A 79 0.82 -9.52 6.30
C VAL A 79 1.28 -8.62 7.45
N LEU A 80 0.42 -7.73 7.95
CA LEU A 80 0.73 -6.92 9.12
C LEU A 80 1.10 -7.81 10.31
N LYS A 81 0.32 -8.85 10.58
CA LYS A 81 0.59 -9.75 11.71
C LYS A 81 1.96 -10.43 11.58
N GLN A 82 2.35 -10.82 10.37
CA GLN A 82 3.70 -11.35 10.11
C GLN A 82 4.78 -10.30 10.36
N TYR A 83 4.57 -9.09 9.86
CA TYR A 83 5.49 -7.96 10.06
C TYR A 83 5.63 -7.61 11.55
N GLU A 84 4.52 -7.53 12.29
CA GLU A 84 4.49 -7.34 13.73
C GLU A 84 5.23 -8.46 14.47
N ASN A 85 5.06 -9.72 14.08
CA ASN A 85 5.77 -10.83 14.71
C ASN A 85 7.30 -10.79 14.48
N LEU A 86 7.74 -10.31 13.32
CA LEU A 86 9.16 -10.25 12.95
C LEU A 86 9.88 -9.04 13.56
N HIS A 87 9.21 -7.89 13.61
CA HIS A 87 9.83 -6.61 13.97
C HIS A 87 9.24 -5.96 15.22
N GLY A 88 8.16 -6.50 15.78
CA GLY A 88 7.54 -6.00 17.00
C GLY A 88 8.32 -6.43 18.24
N GLU A 89 8.48 -5.50 19.19
CA GLU A 89 9.37 -5.71 20.34
C GLU A 89 8.66 -6.27 21.59
N GLN A 90 7.32 -6.19 21.66
CA GLN A 90 6.57 -6.64 22.84
C GLN A 90 6.54 -8.17 22.97
N ARG A 91 7.10 -8.70 24.07
CA ARG A 91 7.21 -10.15 24.34
C ARG A 91 5.89 -10.95 24.29
N LYS A 92 4.75 -10.35 24.65
CA LYS A 92 3.44 -11.04 24.73
C LYS A 92 2.54 -10.78 23.52
N LYS A 93 2.68 -9.62 22.89
CA LYS A 93 1.90 -9.25 21.71
C LYS A 93 2.75 -8.28 20.89
N PRO A 94 3.67 -8.80 20.06
CA PRO A 94 4.61 -7.96 19.35
C PRO A 94 3.81 -6.99 18.48
N LYS A 95 4.11 -5.72 18.65
CA LYS A 95 3.47 -4.60 17.97
C LYS A 95 4.55 -3.68 17.49
N ILE A 96 4.30 -3.06 16.35
CA ILE A 96 5.18 -2.04 15.79
C ILE A 96 4.85 -0.70 16.42
N GLY A 97 5.89 0.04 16.80
CA GLY A 97 5.76 1.34 17.46
C GLY A 97 5.58 1.25 18.97
N GLY A 98 5.20 2.39 19.56
CA GLY A 98 5.05 2.58 21.00
C GLY A 98 5.92 3.73 21.52
N ILE A 99 5.83 3.97 22.83
CA ILE A 99 6.52 5.07 23.53
C ILE A 99 8.05 4.99 23.37
N ARG A 100 8.58 3.79 23.11
CA ARG A 100 10.03 3.58 22.96
C ARG A 100 10.64 4.19 21.69
N HIS A 101 9.84 4.69 20.76
CA HIS A 101 10.33 5.54 19.65
C HIS A 101 9.83 6.99 19.74
N ASP A 102 9.07 7.28 20.79
CA ASP A 102 8.60 8.62 21.09
C ASP A 102 9.67 9.35 21.91
N ILE A 103 10.43 10.22 21.24
CA ILE A 103 11.46 11.05 21.87
C ILE A 103 10.90 11.94 22.99
N THR A 104 9.60 12.24 23.00
CA THR A 104 8.99 13.05 24.06
C THR A 104 8.66 12.22 25.30
N GLY A 105 8.50 10.90 25.14
CA GLY A 105 8.19 9.97 26.22
C GLY A 105 9.40 9.20 26.77
N MET A 106 10.54 9.23 26.07
CA MET A 106 11.79 8.64 26.51
C MET A 106 12.44 9.44 27.65
N SER A 107 13.16 8.75 28.52
CA SER A 107 14.00 9.37 29.53
C SER A 107 15.31 9.92 28.95
N SER A 108 15.89 10.90 29.62
CA SER A 108 17.22 11.45 29.25
C SER A 108 18.32 10.38 29.19
N ALA A 109 18.20 9.29 29.96
CA ALA A 109 19.14 8.17 29.92
C ALA A 109 18.99 7.35 28.63
N GLU A 110 17.76 7.12 28.16
CA GLU A 110 17.48 6.41 26.91
C GLU A 110 17.93 7.22 25.69
N HIS A 111 17.75 8.53 25.72
CA HIS A 111 18.29 9.45 24.72
C HIS A 111 19.81 9.40 24.63
N ARG A 112 20.47 9.49 25.79
CA ARG A 112 21.94 9.36 25.88
C ARG A 112 22.43 8.02 25.34
N GLY A 113 21.74 6.93 25.67
CA GLY A 113 22.09 5.60 25.17
C GLY A 113 21.95 5.44 23.66
N SER A 114 21.11 6.25 23.02
CA SER A 114 20.89 6.24 21.56
C SER A 114 21.70 7.31 20.82
N SER A 115 22.36 8.22 21.56
CA SER A 115 23.17 9.31 21.02
C SER A 115 24.58 8.87 20.69
N TYR A 116 25.12 9.31 19.54
CA TYR A 116 26.48 8.98 19.12
C TYR A 116 27.55 9.45 20.13
N ASP A 117 27.36 10.65 20.69
CA ASP A 117 28.29 11.26 21.64
C ASP A 117 27.99 10.89 23.10
N GLY A 118 26.99 10.04 23.36
CA GLY A 118 26.53 9.68 24.71
C GLY A 118 25.91 10.84 25.51
N LYS A 119 25.65 11.98 24.85
CA LYS A 119 25.02 13.17 25.43
C LYS A 119 23.56 13.23 25.01
N ASP A 120 22.71 13.76 25.90
CA ASP A 120 21.31 13.98 25.58
C ASP A 120 21.21 15.13 24.57
N PRO A 121 20.71 14.91 23.35
CA PRO A 121 20.56 15.98 22.37
C PRO A 121 19.41 16.93 22.73
N LEU A 122 18.52 16.56 23.67
CA LEU A 122 17.33 17.34 24.00
C LEU A 122 17.34 17.82 25.44
N LYS A 123 17.27 19.13 25.62
CA LYS A 123 17.04 19.79 26.91
C LYS A 123 15.55 19.87 27.19
N LYS A 124 15.20 20.15 28.46
CA LYS A 124 13.81 20.26 28.89
C LYS A 124 13.01 21.31 28.09
N ALA A 125 13.59 22.46 27.80
CA ALA A 125 12.93 23.51 27.02
C ALA A 125 12.62 23.05 25.58
N GLU A 126 13.56 22.33 24.96
CA GLU A 126 13.41 21.78 23.61
C GLU A 126 12.32 20.70 23.56
N LEU A 127 12.23 19.86 24.60
CA LEU A 127 11.15 18.88 24.76
C LEU A 127 9.77 19.56 24.90
N ASP A 128 9.68 20.62 25.71
CA ASP A 128 8.44 21.37 25.89
C ASP A 128 7.99 22.03 24.57
N GLU A 129 8.94 22.54 23.78
CA GLU A 129 8.69 23.10 22.43
C GLU A 129 8.22 22.03 21.44
N ILE A 130 8.88 20.86 21.39
CA ILE A 130 8.44 19.73 20.55
C ILE A 130 7.02 19.31 20.94
N GLN A 131 6.71 19.25 22.24
CA GLN A 131 5.40 18.84 22.73
C GLN A 131 4.29 19.84 22.36
N GLN A 132 4.66 21.10 22.12
CA GLN A 132 3.78 22.15 21.59
C GLN A 132 3.70 22.15 20.05
N GLY A 133 4.43 21.25 19.37
CA GLY A 133 4.46 21.14 17.91
C GLY A 133 5.42 22.11 17.22
N MET A 134 6.37 22.68 17.96
CA MET A 134 7.39 23.56 17.38
C MET A 134 8.50 22.76 16.70
N ILE A 135 9.13 23.35 15.69
CA ILE A 135 10.26 22.76 14.97
C ILE A 135 11.56 23.17 15.65
N LEU A 136 12.35 22.20 16.09
CA LEU A 136 13.70 22.46 16.60
C LEU A 136 14.64 22.83 15.46
N GLN A 137 15.33 23.95 15.62
CA GLN A 137 16.52 24.29 14.83
C GLN A 137 17.74 23.81 15.62
N ILE A 138 18.36 22.73 15.12
CA ILE A 138 19.57 22.11 15.70
C ILE A 138 20.78 22.49 14.86
#